data_AF-B4MQL6-F1
#
_entry.id   AF-B4MQL6-F1
#
_cell.length_a   1.000
_cell.length_b   1.000
_cell.length_c   1.000
_cell.angle_alpha   90.00
_cell.angle_beta   90.00
_cell.angle_gamma   90.00
#
_symmetry.space_group_name_H-M   'P 1'
#
loop_
_entity.id
_entity.type
_entity.pdbx_description
1 polymer ?
#
loop_
_entity_poly.entity_id
_entity_poly.type
_entity_poly.pdbx_seq_one_letter_code
_entity_poly.pdbx_strand_id
1 'polypeptide(L)'
;MYSNVRPFITLSYGQRLSRSRTAEGSNPTWNEQLQLQLNGHVSDLREDIKISLFDELVEQQFTDEASDLYQRVQCNWLGEYRVPINCLLATGKFEGCIEMTMPKILVGYKRPLIDSVTNIASDQYPEFKESVHLWFYLSIEPNGCDLAPMQVNALACAELPELQSFLQERRLDVQQMLPQPQRYVDPLICTAQGKRVCLTRLLEPVPLPPSLNLSVESCARFVSLLSHFRPYDGCQRFQGVWLDNQSLLDSTWCSPKDLGVLLCNYMLSLGLQCWLLLGVACPYGECSFVLFRQPDTADLLLLAPATGKRYQLYDVYCPLMRVYCLVSQQNIYFNIQTEMRVSMTNFNPHDSSCWLPLFNRRQPTAPQAGIQKLDYVYKKTYDLSQLQKRIERKIMKKISAWRATRKTIWNRAFQPHLQKILRELENLSNFSTSRYDEPAYSEELEREYPNFRLYGFTLNFSYTNLAAITERIRTTCIHYNNNTVEFCVAVHINAYANDVLSVWLFLLSIVPLVE
;
A
#
# COMPACT_ATOMS: atom_id res chain seq x y z
N MET A 1 -1.76 -33.87 -8.74
CA MET A 1 -3.08 -33.25 -8.93
C MET A 1 -3.03 -31.88 -8.27
N TYR A 2 -3.13 -30.79 -9.04
CA TYR A 2 -3.32 -29.48 -8.45
C TYR A 2 -4.68 -29.50 -7.75
N SER A 3 -4.74 -29.28 -6.43
CA SER A 3 -6.04 -29.11 -5.78
C SER A 3 -6.64 -27.82 -6.32
N ASN A 4 -7.82 -27.92 -6.94
CA ASN A 4 -8.59 -26.73 -7.25
C ASN A 4 -8.87 -26.00 -5.94
N VAL A 5 -8.37 -24.77 -5.82
CA VAL A 5 -8.74 -23.88 -4.73
C VAL A 5 -10.25 -23.67 -4.73
N ARG A 6 -10.82 -23.49 -3.54
CA ARG A 6 -12.23 -23.19 -3.32
C ARG A 6 -12.34 -21.81 -2.68
N PRO A 7 -12.11 -20.73 -3.43
CA PRO A 7 -11.96 -19.41 -2.87
C PRO A 7 -13.29 -18.76 -2.44
N PHE A 8 -13.22 -17.90 -1.43
CA PHE A 8 -14.29 -16.97 -1.05
C PHE A 8 -13.72 -15.64 -0.57
N ILE A 9 -14.52 -14.59 -0.65
CA ILE A 9 -14.18 -13.24 -0.20
C ILE A 9 -14.92 -12.92 1.10
N THR A 10 -14.24 -12.21 2.00
CA THR A 10 -14.89 -11.58 3.14
C THR A 10 -14.71 -10.07 3.12
N LEU A 11 -15.77 -9.35 3.46
CA LEU A 11 -15.75 -7.92 3.76
C LEU A 11 -15.81 -7.75 5.28
N SER A 12 -14.88 -6.99 5.88
CA SER A 12 -14.87 -6.74 7.32
C SER A 12 -14.52 -5.30 7.71
N TYR A 13 -15.05 -4.87 8.85
CA TYR A 13 -14.75 -3.60 9.51
C TYR A 13 -14.93 -3.76 11.03
N GLY A 14 -13.90 -3.44 11.83
CA GLY A 14 -13.92 -3.74 13.27
C GLY A 14 -14.09 -5.23 13.54
N GLN A 15 -15.14 -5.58 14.30
CA GLN A 15 -15.52 -6.98 14.57
C GLN A 15 -16.61 -7.51 13.62
N ARG A 16 -17.11 -6.70 12.69
CA ARG A 16 -18.18 -7.09 11.75
C ARG A 16 -17.57 -7.73 10.51
N LEU A 17 -18.22 -8.77 10.02
CA LEU A 17 -17.77 -9.61 8.91
C LEU A 17 -18.98 -10.04 8.08
N SER A 18 -18.86 -9.95 6.77
CA SER A 18 -19.76 -10.56 5.78
C SER A 18 -18.92 -11.40 4.84
N ARG A 19 -19.43 -12.56 4.39
CA ARG A 19 -18.70 -13.48 3.49
C ARG A 19 -19.53 -13.82 2.27
N SER A 20 -18.88 -14.01 1.12
CA SER A 20 -19.49 -14.59 -0.07
C SER A 20 -19.68 -16.10 0.08
N ARG A 21 -20.35 -16.72 -0.89
CA ARG A 21 -20.26 -18.17 -1.08
C ARG A 21 -18.87 -18.56 -1.56
N THR A 22 -18.56 -19.84 -1.35
CA THR A 22 -17.38 -20.51 -1.86
C THR A 22 -17.59 -20.81 -3.35
N ALA A 23 -16.62 -20.42 -4.16
CA ALA A 23 -16.54 -20.76 -5.58
C ALA A 23 -15.42 -21.79 -5.81
N GLU A 24 -15.33 -22.38 -6.99
CA GLU A 24 -14.27 -23.35 -7.34
C GLU A 24 -13.35 -22.79 -8.43
N GLY A 25 -12.06 -23.17 -8.35
CA GLY A 25 -11.05 -22.81 -9.32
C GLY A 25 -10.29 -21.52 -8.99
N SER A 26 -9.19 -21.30 -9.72
CA SER A 26 -8.27 -20.17 -9.52
C SER A 26 -8.78 -18.84 -10.06
N ASN A 27 -9.83 -18.85 -10.90
CA ASN A 27 -10.46 -17.66 -11.48
C ASN A 27 -11.96 -17.64 -11.16
N PRO A 28 -12.34 -17.54 -9.88
CA PRO A 28 -13.74 -17.56 -9.43
C PRO A 28 -14.48 -16.27 -9.84
N THR A 29 -15.80 -16.35 -9.91
CA THR A 29 -16.69 -15.18 -10.03
C THR A 29 -17.77 -15.26 -8.97
N TRP A 30 -17.94 -14.18 -8.21
CA TRP A 30 -18.99 -14.05 -7.18
C TRP A 30 -19.97 -12.97 -7.60
N ASN A 31 -21.19 -13.37 -7.99
CA ASN A 31 -22.27 -12.43 -8.33
C ASN A 31 -23.12 -12.13 -7.09
N GLU A 32 -22.46 -11.68 -6.02
CA GLU A 32 -23.05 -11.50 -4.69
C GLU A 32 -22.80 -10.09 -4.15
N GLN A 33 -23.78 -9.56 -3.42
CA GLN A 33 -23.65 -8.30 -2.69
C GLN A 33 -23.39 -8.59 -1.21
N LEU A 34 -22.24 -8.17 -0.70
CA LEU A 34 -21.92 -8.20 0.72
C LEU A 34 -22.29 -6.87 1.36
N GLN A 35 -22.98 -6.90 2.51
CA GLN A 35 -23.40 -5.71 3.24
C GLN A 35 -22.84 -5.72 4.66
N LEU A 36 -22.32 -4.58 5.10
CA LEU A 36 -21.91 -4.34 6.47
C LEU A 36 -22.59 -3.08 6.98
N GLN A 37 -23.27 -3.20 8.11
CA GLN A 37 -23.74 -2.02 8.83
C GLN A 37 -22.56 -1.43 9.61
N LEU A 38 -22.36 -0.12 9.51
CA LEU A 38 -21.37 0.62 10.31
C LEU A 38 -22.11 1.40 11.39
N ASN A 39 -21.58 1.39 12.62
CA ASN A 39 -22.16 2.12 13.75
C ASN A 39 -21.17 3.18 14.23
N GLY A 40 -21.70 4.30 14.75
CA GLY A 40 -20.92 5.41 15.29
C GLY A 40 -21.02 6.67 14.45
N HIS A 41 -20.46 7.78 14.94
CA HIS A 41 -20.34 8.98 14.13
C HIS A 41 -19.23 8.78 13.09
N VAL A 42 -19.33 9.47 11.94
CA VAL A 42 -18.30 9.42 10.90
C VAL A 42 -16.93 9.84 11.44
N SER A 43 -16.92 10.77 12.39
CA SER A 43 -15.75 11.21 13.15
C SER A 43 -15.14 10.13 14.03
N ASP A 44 -15.75 8.96 14.23
CA ASP A 44 -15.20 7.87 15.05
C ASP A 44 -14.61 6.75 14.18
N LEU A 45 -14.89 6.78 12.88
CA LEU A 45 -14.41 5.78 11.93
C LEU A 45 -12.92 6.01 11.65
N ARG A 46 -12.09 5.02 11.97
CA ARG A 46 -10.62 5.10 11.90
C ARG A 46 -9.95 3.86 11.31
N GLU A 47 -10.71 2.78 11.19
CA GLU A 47 -10.20 1.50 10.70
C GLU A 47 -10.29 1.40 9.17
N ASP A 48 -9.60 0.41 8.60
CA ASP A 48 -9.80 0.06 7.20
C ASP A 48 -10.98 -0.89 7.05
N ILE A 49 -11.73 -0.74 5.96
CA ILE A 49 -12.52 -1.82 5.40
C ILE A 49 -11.54 -2.83 4.76
N LYS A 50 -11.69 -4.11 5.10
CA LYS A 50 -10.80 -5.17 4.64
C LYS A 50 -11.57 -6.11 3.74
N ILE A 51 -11.07 -6.28 2.52
CA ILE A 51 -11.52 -7.28 1.57
C ILE A 51 -10.46 -8.39 1.62
N SER A 52 -10.80 -9.55 2.19
CA SER A 52 -9.86 -10.66 2.37
C SER A 52 -10.26 -11.83 1.50
N LEU A 53 -9.27 -12.45 0.85
CA LEU A 53 -9.41 -13.65 0.04
C LEU A 53 -8.96 -14.86 0.86
N PHE A 54 -9.80 -15.89 0.87
CA PHE A 54 -9.56 -17.15 1.55
C PHE A 54 -9.75 -18.33 0.61
N ASP A 55 -9.13 -19.45 0.94
CA ASP A 55 -9.41 -20.78 0.39
C ASP A 55 -10.15 -21.65 1.42
N GLU A 56 -11.18 -22.37 0.98
CA GLU A 56 -11.99 -23.28 1.78
C GLU A 56 -11.58 -24.75 1.55
N LEU A 57 -10.76 -25.28 2.44
CA LEU A 57 -10.37 -26.69 2.44
C LEU A 57 -11.38 -27.53 3.21
N VAL A 58 -11.91 -28.57 2.56
CA VAL A 58 -12.78 -29.56 3.19
C VAL A 58 -11.99 -30.84 3.41
N GLU A 59 -11.69 -31.14 4.67
CA GLU A 59 -11.03 -32.37 5.08
C GLU A 59 -12.08 -33.36 5.60
N GLN A 60 -12.05 -34.60 5.09
CA GLN A 60 -12.86 -35.68 5.62
C GLN A 60 -12.15 -36.30 6.83
N GLN A 61 -12.86 -36.45 7.93
CA GLN A 61 -12.39 -37.20 9.10
C GLN A 61 -13.13 -38.53 9.17
N PHE A 62 -12.35 -39.61 9.28
CA PHE A 62 -12.86 -40.94 9.52
C PHE A 62 -12.79 -41.21 11.02
N THR A 63 -13.93 -41.53 11.64
CA THR A 63 -13.99 -42.08 12.99
C THR A 63 -13.93 -43.61 12.93
N ASP A 64 -13.43 -44.25 13.99
CA ASP A 64 -13.33 -45.72 14.10
C ASP A 64 -14.70 -46.42 14.02
N GLU A 65 -15.79 -45.68 14.27
CA GLU A 65 -17.16 -46.13 13.99
C GLU A 65 -17.53 -45.82 12.53
N ALA A 66 -17.54 -46.86 11.71
CA ALA A 66 -17.58 -46.82 10.25
C ALA A 66 -18.84 -46.21 9.58
N SER A 67 -19.73 -45.53 10.32
CA SER A 67 -20.97 -44.96 9.76
C SER A 67 -20.99 -43.44 9.61
N ASP A 68 -20.14 -42.70 10.32
CA ASP A 68 -20.26 -41.24 10.42
C ASP A 68 -19.12 -40.52 9.68
N LEU A 69 -19.43 -39.99 8.48
CA LEU A 69 -18.51 -39.15 7.72
C LEU A 69 -18.56 -37.70 8.24
N TYR A 70 -17.56 -37.29 9.02
CA TYR A 70 -17.43 -35.89 9.44
C TYR A 70 -16.65 -35.10 8.38
N GLN A 71 -17.28 -34.10 7.78
CA GLN A 71 -16.60 -33.12 6.92
C GLN A 71 -16.22 -31.89 7.73
N ARG A 72 -14.97 -31.45 7.56
CA ARG A 72 -14.45 -30.30 8.28
C ARG A 72 -13.96 -29.23 7.32
N VAL A 73 -14.39 -28.01 7.59
CA VAL A 73 -14.02 -26.82 6.83
C VAL A 73 -12.87 -26.08 7.51
N GLN A 74 -11.77 -25.87 6.78
CA GLN A 74 -10.66 -25.01 7.14
C GLN A 74 -10.60 -23.83 6.16
N CYS A 75 -10.42 -22.62 6.70
CA CYS A 75 -10.29 -21.42 5.90
C CYS A 75 -8.86 -20.89 5.98
N ASN A 76 -8.15 -20.94 4.86
CA ASN A 76 -6.79 -20.46 4.74
C ASN A 76 -6.79 -19.07 4.11
N TRP A 77 -6.17 -18.11 4.78
CA TRP A 77 -6.05 -16.75 4.25
C TRP A 77 -5.01 -16.71 3.12
N LEU A 78 -5.37 -16.13 1.98
CA LEU A 78 -4.51 -16.04 0.80
C LEU A 78 -3.97 -14.62 0.60
N GLY A 79 -4.77 -13.60 0.90
CA GLY A 79 -4.40 -12.19 0.67
C GLY A 79 -5.49 -11.22 1.11
N GLU A 80 -5.17 -9.94 1.08
CA GLU A 80 -6.14 -8.89 1.44
C GLU A 80 -5.97 -7.62 0.61
N TYR A 81 -7.01 -6.80 0.61
CA TYR A 81 -6.97 -5.41 0.17
C TYR A 81 -7.64 -4.55 1.24
N ARG A 82 -7.01 -3.42 1.56
CA ARG A 82 -7.47 -2.52 2.63
C ARG A 82 -7.85 -1.17 2.08
N VAL A 83 -9.07 -0.75 2.36
CA VAL A 83 -9.63 0.54 1.98
C VAL A 83 -9.76 1.39 3.24
N PRO A 84 -8.97 2.46 3.39
CA PRO A 84 -9.16 3.39 4.49
C PRO A 84 -10.59 3.95 4.46
N ILE A 85 -11.32 3.84 5.57
CA ILE A 85 -12.74 4.24 5.62
C ILE A 85 -12.90 5.73 5.29
N ASN A 86 -11.95 6.56 5.70
CA ASN A 86 -11.92 7.99 5.43
C ASN A 86 -11.87 8.30 3.91
N CYS A 87 -11.17 7.49 3.13
CA CYS A 87 -11.12 7.63 1.68
C CYS A 87 -12.46 7.23 1.04
N LEU A 88 -13.09 6.12 1.49
CA LEU A 88 -14.40 5.72 0.98
C LEU A 88 -15.50 6.73 1.35
N LEU A 89 -15.43 7.32 2.54
CA LEU A 89 -16.34 8.38 2.97
C LEU A 89 -16.21 9.64 2.10
N ALA A 90 -14.98 9.98 1.69
CA ALA A 90 -14.70 11.12 0.82
C ALA A 90 -15.16 10.88 -0.63
N THR A 91 -15.00 9.67 -1.16
CA THR A 91 -15.30 9.36 -2.57
C THR A 91 -16.71 8.81 -2.78
N GLY A 92 -17.35 8.28 -1.74
CA GLY A 92 -18.66 7.60 -1.76
C GLY A 92 -18.64 6.19 -2.35
N LYS A 93 -17.84 5.98 -3.40
CA LYS A 93 -17.68 4.67 -4.04
C LYS A 93 -16.29 4.44 -4.64
N PHE A 94 -15.94 3.17 -4.75
CA PHE A 94 -14.82 2.67 -5.55
C PHE A 94 -15.32 1.56 -6.47
N GLU A 95 -14.90 1.60 -7.73
CA GLU A 95 -15.25 0.60 -8.74
C GLU A 95 -14.03 0.32 -9.62
N GLY A 96 -13.85 -0.94 -10.01
CA GLY A 96 -12.80 -1.34 -10.94
C GLY A 96 -12.07 -2.61 -10.52
N CYS A 97 -10.83 -2.72 -10.98
CA CYS A 97 -9.94 -3.85 -10.73
C CYS A 97 -8.83 -3.41 -9.78
N ILE A 98 -8.59 -4.20 -8.73
CA ILE A 98 -7.52 -3.95 -7.76
C ILE A 98 -6.57 -5.14 -7.71
N GLU A 99 -5.30 -4.86 -7.50
CA GLU A 99 -4.32 -5.87 -7.14
C GLU A 99 -4.42 -6.17 -5.63
N MET A 100 -4.69 -7.43 -5.31
CA MET A 100 -4.70 -7.95 -3.94
C MET A 100 -3.27 -7.95 -3.36
N THR A 101 -3.14 -7.55 -2.10
CA THR A 101 -1.86 -7.68 -1.38
C THR A 101 -1.70 -9.13 -0.93
N MET A 102 -0.88 -9.87 -1.68
CA MET A 102 -0.51 -11.24 -1.38
C MET A 102 0.74 -11.29 -0.48
N PRO A 103 0.85 -12.28 0.42
CA PRO A 103 2.09 -12.61 1.13
C PRO A 103 3.24 -12.83 0.16
N LYS A 104 4.46 -12.48 0.60
CA LYS A 104 5.68 -12.81 -0.15
C LYS A 104 6.00 -14.31 -0.13
N ILE A 105 5.47 -15.02 0.86
CA ILE A 105 5.54 -16.47 0.97
C ILE A 105 4.17 -16.93 1.44
N LEU A 106 3.58 -17.88 0.72
CA LEU A 106 2.31 -18.52 1.05
C LEU A 106 2.52 -20.04 1.04
N VAL A 107 2.81 -20.60 2.21
CA VAL A 107 3.16 -22.02 2.38
C VAL A 107 1.92 -22.89 2.21
N GLY A 108 2.05 -24.00 1.49
CA GLY A 108 0.96 -24.91 1.13
C GLY A 108 0.22 -24.53 -0.15
N TYR A 109 0.64 -23.46 -0.83
CA TYR A 109 0.11 -23.05 -2.13
C TYR A 109 1.25 -22.89 -3.12
N LYS A 110 1.02 -23.33 -4.36
CA LYS A 110 1.92 -23.10 -5.48
C LYS A 110 1.20 -22.29 -6.53
N ARG A 111 1.88 -21.29 -7.07
CA ARG A 111 1.40 -20.60 -8.27
C ARG A 111 1.62 -21.53 -9.47
N PRO A 112 0.63 -21.69 -10.35
CA PRO A 112 0.82 -22.48 -11.55
C PRO A 112 1.90 -21.82 -12.42
N LEU A 113 2.92 -22.58 -12.80
CA LEU A 113 3.95 -22.12 -13.74
C LEU A 113 3.34 -22.01 -15.15
N ILE A 114 3.77 -21.03 -15.95
CA ILE A 114 3.25 -20.79 -17.31
C ILE A 114 3.30 -22.06 -18.17
N ASP A 115 4.39 -22.83 -18.06
CA ASP A 115 4.59 -24.12 -18.75
C ASP A 115 3.58 -25.21 -18.36
N SER A 116 2.98 -25.09 -17.18
CA SER A 116 1.98 -26.05 -16.66
C SER A 116 0.55 -25.75 -17.12
N VAL A 117 0.30 -24.57 -17.71
CA VAL A 117 -1.03 -24.11 -18.12
C VAL A 117 -1.13 -23.91 -19.64
N THR A 118 -0.02 -23.64 -20.34
CA THR A 118 0.01 -23.39 -21.78
C THR A 118 1.20 -24.09 -22.47
N ASN A 119 1.01 -24.56 -23.71
CA ASN A 119 2.09 -25.12 -24.55
C ASN A 119 2.99 -24.04 -25.18
N ILE A 120 3.03 -22.84 -24.60
CA ILE A 120 3.67 -21.66 -25.20
C ILE A 120 4.85 -21.28 -24.32
N ALA A 121 6.02 -21.04 -24.94
CA ALA A 121 7.23 -20.67 -24.22
C ALA A 121 7.00 -19.39 -23.39
N SER A 122 7.50 -19.39 -22.14
CA SER A 122 7.42 -18.28 -21.18
C SER A 122 7.75 -16.90 -21.78
N ASP A 123 8.66 -16.88 -22.77
CA ASP A 123 9.18 -15.66 -23.39
C ASP A 123 8.18 -14.99 -24.35
N GLN A 124 7.09 -15.67 -24.75
CA GLN A 124 6.06 -15.17 -25.67
C GLN A 124 4.81 -14.63 -24.94
N TYR A 125 4.74 -14.74 -23.62
CA TYR A 125 3.66 -14.21 -22.77
C TYR A 125 4.20 -13.32 -21.65
N PRO A 126 4.55 -12.05 -21.93
CA PRO A 126 5.07 -11.12 -20.92
C PRO A 126 4.05 -10.65 -19.87
N GLU A 127 2.78 -11.09 -19.93
CA GLU A 127 1.67 -10.53 -19.16
C GLU A 127 0.96 -11.49 -18.19
N PHE A 128 1.54 -12.65 -17.85
CA PHE A 128 1.13 -13.32 -16.61
C PHE A 128 1.72 -12.56 -15.42
N LYS A 129 1.06 -11.45 -15.05
CA LYS A 129 1.31 -10.80 -13.77
C LYS A 129 1.00 -11.83 -12.67
N GLU A 130 2.00 -12.21 -11.89
CA GLU A 130 1.89 -12.98 -10.64
C GLU A 130 0.92 -12.38 -9.59
N SER A 131 0.43 -11.18 -9.88
CA SER A 131 -0.54 -10.42 -9.11
C SER A 131 -1.93 -11.04 -9.18
N VAL A 132 -2.53 -11.26 -8.02
CA VAL A 132 -3.94 -11.64 -7.91
C VAL A 132 -4.78 -10.38 -8.01
N HIS A 133 -5.73 -10.37 -8.94
CA HIS A 133 -6.60 -9.22 -9.18
C HIS A 133 -8.04 -9.53 -8.78
N LEU A 134 -8.73 -8.52 -8.27
CA LEU A 134 -10.14 -8.60 -7.91
C LEU A 134 -10.91 -7.45 -8.57
N TRP A 135 -11.91 -7.81 -9.36
CA TRP A 135 -12.93 -6.86 -9.82
C TRP A 135 -13.96 -6.66 -8.72
N PHE A 136 -14.22 -5.41 -8.37
CA PHE A 136 -15.13 -5.08 -7.28
C PHE A 136 -15.89 -3.76 -7.50
N TYR A 137 -16.98 -3.65 -6.76
CA TYR A 137 -17.73 -2.42 -6.55
C TYR A 137 -17.97 -2.27 -5.05
N LEU A 138 -17.52 -1.17 -4.47
CA LEU A 138 -17.65 -0.86 -3.04
C LEU A 138 -18.25 0.53 -2.88
N SER A 139 -19.35 0.65 -2.13
CA SER A 139 -20.02 1.92 -1.84
C SER A 139 -20.36 2.04 -0.36
N ILE A 140 -20.54 3.27 0.13
CA ILE A 140 -20.98 3.56 1.50
C ILE A 140 -22.22 4.45 1.48
N GLU A 141 -23.23 4.11 2.28
CA GLU A 141 -24.45 4.91 2.40
C GLU A 141 -24.60 5.49 3.83
N PRO A 142 -24.97 6.78 3.97
CA PRO A 142 -25.22 7.75 2.90
C PRO A 142 -23.92 8.14 2.15
N ASN A 143 -24.04 8.28 0.82
CA ASN A 143 -22.94 8.74 -0.03
C ASN A 143 -22.60 10.21 0.26
N GLY A 144 -21.31 10.56 0.27
CA GLY A 144 -20.88 11.96 0.32
C GLY A 144 -20.94 12.56 1.72
N CYS A 145 -20.17 12.00 2.66
CA CYS A 145 -19.99 12.64 3.95
C CYS A 145 -19.00 13.81 3.78
N ASP A 146 -19.42 14.94 3.22
CA ASP A 146 -18.50 16.02 2.87
C ASP A 146 -17.91 16.69 4.11
N LEU A 147 -16.59 16.57 4.29
CA LEU A 147 -15.84 17.52 5.10
C LEU A 147 -15.84 18.88 4.39
N ALA A 148 -16.25 19.92 5.12
CA ALA A 148 -16.06 21.28 4.68
C ALA A 148 -14.58 21.49 4.30
N PRO A 149 -14.28 22.03 3.11
CA PRO A 149 -12.91 22.35 2.74
C PRO A 149 -12.27 23.26 3.79
N MET A 150 -11.02 22.99 4.12
CA MET A 150 -10.27 23.86 5.02
C MET A 150 -10.12 25.23 4.36
N GLN A 151 -10.61 26.28 5.01
CA GLN A 151 -10.57 27.65 4.48
C GLN A 151 -9.16 28.22 4.63
N VAL A 152 -8.23 27.79 3.79
CA VAL A 152 -6.83 28.24 3.78
C VAL A 152 -6.65 29.61 3.15
N ASN A 153 -7.64 30.10 2.41
CA ASN A 153 -7.53 31.36 1.66
C ASN A 153 -7.34 32.60 2.54
N ALA A 154 -7.79 32.53 3.80
CA ALA A 154 -7.62 33.60 4.78
C ALA A 154 -6.23 33.63 5.43
N LEU A 155 -5.39 32.61 5.20
CA LEU A 155 -4.04 32.54 5.76
C LEU A 155 -3.08 33.46 5.02
N ALA A 156 -2.09 33.99 5.74
CA ALA A 156 -1.06 34.83 5.17
C ALA A 156 -0.28 34.11 4.06
N CYS A 157 -0.08 34.77 2.93
CA CYS A 157 0.73 34.25 1.83
C CYS A 157 2.14 34.81 1.89
N ALA A 158 3.14 33.93 1.79
CA ALA A 158 4.55 34.31 1.78
C ALA A 158 5.07 34.66 0.38
N GLU A 159 4.27 34.45 -0.66
CA GLU A 159 4.63 34.84 -2.03
C GLU A 159 4.45 36.34 -2.26
N LEU A 160 5.20 36.88 -3.22
CA LEU A 160 5.10 38.28 -3.60
C LEU A 160 3.68 38.63 -4.13
N PRO A 161 3.16 39.85 -3.88
CA PRO A 161 1.83 40.26 -4.34
C PRO A 161 1.61 40.11 -5.86
N GLU A 162 2.66 40.31 -6.66
CA GLU A 162 2.63 40.17 -8.11
C GLU A 162 2.35 38.71 -8.51
N LEU A 163 3.00 37.76 -7.82
CA LEU A 163 2.75 36.34 -8.05
C LEU A 163 1.34 35.96 -7.59
N GLN A 164 0.88 36.47 -6.44
CA GLN A 164 -0.48 36.20 -5.97
C GLN A 164 -1.53 36.67 -6.97
N SER A 165 -1.38 37.89 -7.50
CA SER A 165 -2.28 38.47 -8.51
C SER A 165 -2.27 37.64 -9.80
N PHE A 166 -1.07 37.27 -10.27
CA PHE A 166 -0.91 36.39 -11.43
C PHE A 166 -1.62 35.03 -11.24
N LEU A 167 -1.47 34.38 -10.09
CA LEU A 167 -2.11 33.09 -9.82
C LEU A 167 -3.63 33.20 -9.74
N GLN A 168 -4.17 34.32 -9.24
CA GLN A 168 -5.60 34.61 -9.23
C GLN A 168 -6.17 34.76 -10.64
N GLU A 169 -5.50 35.50 -11.52
CA GLU A 169 -5.89 35.64 -12.92
C GLU A 169 -5.83 34.29 -13.65
N ARG A 170 -4.71 33.57 -13.51
CA ARG A 170 -4.50 32.27 -14.17
C ARG A 170 -5.47 31.19 -13.73
N ARG A 171 -6.02 31.28 -12.52
CA ARG A 171 -7.02 30.33 -12.03
C ARG A 171 -8.21 30.22 -12.98
N LEU A 172 -8.73 31.35 -13.46
CA LEU A 172 -9.89 31.36 -14.35
C LEU A 172 -9.55 30.71 -15.70
N ASP A 173 -8.40 31.06 -16.28
CA ASP A 173 -7.92 30.48 -17.54
C ASP A 173 -7.77 28.96 -17.44
N VAL A 174 -7.13 28.48 -16.36
CA VAL A 174 -6.91 27.04 -16.16
C VAL A 174 -8.25 26.33 -15.99
N GLN A 175 -9.17 26.88 -15.19
CA GLN A 175 -10.48 26.27 -14.97
C GLN A 175 -11.31 26.13 -16.25
N GLN A 176 -11.20 27.08 -17.19
CA GLN A 176 -11.87 27.00 -18.50
C GLN A 176 -11.28 25.92 -19.41
N MET A 177 -9.98 25.64 -19.30
CA MET A 177 -9.29 24.64 -20.12
C MET A 177 -9.41 23.21 -19.55
N LEU A 178 -9.74 23.07 -18.27
CA LEU A 178 -9.88 21.77 -17.63
C LEU A 178 -11.18 21.09 -18.07
N PRO A 179 -11.14 19.79 -18.44
CA PRO A 179 -12.35 19.03 -18.77
C PRO A 179 -13.38 18.94 -17.62
N GLN A 180 -12.91 19.03 -16.39
CA GLN A 180 -13.73 18.97 -15.18
C GLN A 180 -13.16 19.92 -14.10
N PRO A 181 -13.97 20.78 -13.47
CA PRO A 181 -13.51 21.76 -12.48
C PRO A 181 -12.80 21.13 -11.27
N GLN A 182 -13.21 19.93 -10.82
CA GLN A 182 -12.58 19.23 -9.70
C GLN A 182 -11.11 18.83 -9.92
N ARG A 183 -10.60 18.92 -11.16
CA ARG A 183 -9.19 18.63 -11.47
C ARG A 183 -8.25 19.80 -11.16
N TYR A 184 -8.80 20.97 -10.84
CA TYR A 184 -8.00 22.13 -10.49
C TYR A 184 -7.33 21.92 -9.13
N VAL A 185 -5.99 22.00 -9.11
CA VAL A 185 -5.19 22.04 -7.89
C VAL A 185 -4.71 23.47 -7.69
N ASP A 186 -4.99 24.06 -6.52
CA ASP A 186 -4.55 25.41 -6.19
C ASP A 186 -3.00 25.44 -6.11
N PRO A 187 -2.31 26.28 -6.90
CA PRO A 187 -0.86 26.45 -6.79
C PRO A 187 -0.40 26.97 -5.43
N LEU A 188 -1.26 27.64 -4.66
CA LEU A 188 -0.93 28.17 -3.32
C LEU A 188 -1.43 27.21 -2.23
N ILE A 189 -0.50 26.42 -1.68
CA ILE A 189 -0.75 25.45 -0.62
C ILE A 189 -0.51 26.01 0.77
N CYS A 190 -1.13 25.43 1.79
CA CYS A 190 -0.86 25.76 3.20
C CYS A 190 0.25 24.86 3.77
N THR A 191 1.22 25.46 4.45
CA THR A 191 2.25 24.72 5.21
C THR A 191 1.82 24.48 6.66
N ALA A 192 2.54 23.60 7.37
CA ALA A 192 2.33 23.36 8.80
C ALA A 192 2.52 24.60 9.68
N GLN A 193 3.22 25.63 9.19
CA GLN A 193 3.41 26.91 9.87
C GLN A 193 2.24 27.90 9.66
N GLY A 194 1.15 27.48 9.01
CA GLY A 194 -0.03 28.31 8.78
C GLY A 194 0.17 29.43 7.76
N LYS A 195 1.11 29.26 6.84
CA LYS A 195 1.37 30.20 5.74
C LYS A 195 1.09 29.54 4.39
N ARG A 196 0.68 30.34 3.41
CA ARG A 196 0.52 29.91 2.03
C ARG A 196 1.80 30.12 1.22
N VAL A 197 2.19 29.11 0.45
CA VAL A 197 3.35 29.14 -0.44
C VAL A 197 3.01 28.49 -1.78
N CYS A 198 3.78 28.79 -2.82
CA CYS A 198 3.68 28.11 -4.10
C CYS A 198 4.09 26.64 -3.97
N LEU A 199 3.29 25.74 -4.56
CA LEU A 199 3.49 24.29 -4.55
C LEU A 199 4.86 23.85 -5.07
N THR A 200 5.48 24.61 -5.99
CA THR A 200 6.83 24.32 -6.50
C THR A 200 7.90 24.36 -5.40
N ARG A 201 7.69 25.11 -4.32
CA ARG A 201 8.62 25.21 -3.18
C ARG A 201 8.70 23.93 -2.34
N LEU A 202 7.78 22.98 -2.55
CA LEU A 202 7.89 21.65 -1.94
C LEU A 202 9.06 20.85 -2.51
N LEU A 203 9.48 21.14 -3.75
CA LEU A 203 10.43 20.33 -4.48
C LEU A 203 11.85 20.90 -4.40
N GLU A 204 12.65 20.29 -3.53
CA GLU A 204 14.04 20.65 -3.29
C GLU A 204 14.81 19.40 -2.82
N PRO A 205 16.03 19.13 -3.34
CA PRO A 205 16.83 18.01 -2.88
C PRO A 205 17.07 18.08 -1.36
N VAL A 206 16.75 17.00 -0.65
CA VAL A 206 16.94 16.89 0.81
C VAL A 206 17.96 15.79 1.17
N PRO A 207 18.60 15.83 2.35
CA PRO A 207 19.50 14.78 2.78
C PRO A 207 18.84 13.40 2.77
N LEU A 208 19.54 12.39 2.24
CA LEU A 208 19.10 10.99 2.29
C LEU A 208 19.45 10.37 3.66
N PRO A 209 18.65 9.42 4.17
CA PRO A 209 19.00 8.68 5.38
C PRO A 209 20.33 7.94 5.20
N PRO A 210 21.32 8.10 6.10
CA PRO A 210 22.68 7.56 5.91
C PRO A 210 22.77 6.04 5.78
N SER A 211 21.77 5.29 6.28
CA SER A 211 21.74 3.83 6.25
C SER A 211 21.18 3.26 4.95
N LEU A 212 20.68 4.10 4.03
CA LEU A 212 20.12 3.63 2.77
C LEU A 212 21.19 3.46 1.71
N ASN A 213 20.99 2.46 0.86
CA ASN A 213 21.69 2.41 -0.42
C ASN A 213 21.19 3.57 -1.28
N LEU A 214 22.08 4.14 -2.10
CA LEU A 214 21.76 5.24 -3.02
C LEU A 214 20.99 4.73 -4.24
N SER A 215 19.84 4.11 -4.01
CA SER A 215 18.94 3.55 -5.02
C SER A 215 17.51 4.05 -4.83
N VAL A 216 16.75 4.02 -5.92
CA VAL A 216 15.32 4.40 -5.91
C VAL A 216 14.53 3.43 -5.05
N GLU A 217 14.88 2.15 -5.07
CA GLU A 217 14.23 1.08 -4.31
C GLU A 217 14.39 1.28 -2.81
N SER A 218 15.60 1.58 -2.33
CA SER A 218 15.84 1.85 -0.91
C SER A 218 15.12 3.11 -0.44
N CYS A 219 15.08 4.16 -1.27
CA CYS A 219 14.31 5.37 -0.96
C CYS A 219 12.80 5.09 -0.90
N ALA A 220 12.26 4.38 -1.89
CA ALA A 220 10.86 4.00 -1.96
C ALA A 220 10.47 3.11 -0.78
N ARG A 221 11.32 2.14 -0.43
CA ARG A 221 11.14 1.25 0.71
C ARG A 221 11.06 2.04 2.01
N PHE A 222 12.00 2.94 2.27
CA PHE A 222 11.99 3.80 3.45
C PHE A 222 10.71 4.64 3.55
N VAL A 223 10.34 5.33 2.46
CA VAL A 223 9.14 6.19 2.44
C VAL A 223 7.86 5.37 2.66
N SER A 224 7.76 4.18 2.06
CA SER A 224 6.59 3.29 2.22
C SER A 224 6.36 2.79 3.66
N LEU A 225 7.39 2.88 4.52
CA LEU A 225 7.32 2.47 5.92
C LEU A 225 6.87 3.58 6.86
N LEU A 226 6.68 4.80 6.38
CA LEU A 226 6.11 5.90 7.16
C LEU A 226 4.61 5.68 7.40
N SER A 227 4.14 6.11 8.57
CA SER A 227 2.78 5.81 9.02
C SER A 227 1.77 6.76 8.41
N HIS A 228 0.71 6.20 7.85
CA HIS A 228 -0.39 6.97 7.27
C HIS A 228 -1.31 7.47 8.38
N PHE A 229 -1.63 8.77 8.36
CA PHE A 229 -2.60 9.38 9.25
C PHE A 229 -4.03 8.99 8.81
N ARG A 230 -4.74 8.21 9.63
CA ARG A 230 -6.04 7.60 9.26
C ARG A 230 -7.32 8.36 9.61
N PRO A 231 -7.34 9.41 10.45
CA PRO A 231 -8.55 10.18 10.68
C PRO A 231 -9.14 10.76 9.39
N TYR A 232 -10.47 10.88 9.33
CA TYR A 232 -11.13 11.64 8.29
C TYR A 232 -10.94 13.14 8.57
N ASP A 233 -9.95 13.74 7.91
CA ASP A 233 -9.45 15.09 8.20
C ASP A 233 -9.18 15.86 6.89
N GLY A 234 -9.71 17.08 6.80
CA GLY A 234 -9.53 17.97 5.66
C GLY A 234 -8.07 18.37 5.44
N CYS A 235 -7.22 18.30 6.48
CA CYS A 235 -5.79 18.58 6.38
C CYS A 235 -5.05 17.64 5.41
N GLN A 236 -5.59 16.45 5.14
CA GLN A 236 -4.95 15.46 4.25
C GLN A 236 -5.19 15.71 2.76
N ARG A 237 -6.19 16.54 2.41
CA ARG A 237 -6.55 16.86 1.03
C ARG A 237 -5.54 17.82 0.40
N PHE A 238 -5.60 18.02 -0.92
CA PHE A 238 -4.71 18.99 -1.59
C PHE A 238 -4.88 20.43 -1.07
N GLN A 239 -6.10 20.80 -0.67
CA GLN A 239 -6.40 22.10 -0.04
C GLN A 239 -6.06 22.15 1.47
N GLY A 240 -5.51 21.06 2.01
CA GLY A 240 -5.13 20.93 3.41
C GLY A 240 -3.71 21.42 3.72
N VAL A 241 -3.09 20.80 4.73
CA VAL A 241 -1.76 21.15 5.23
C VAL A 241 -0.71 20.27 4.57
N TRP A 242 0.34 20.87 4.02
CA TRP A 242 1.49 20.17 3.46
C TRP A 242 2.70 20.26 4.41
N LEU A 243 3.41 19.14 4.53
CA LEU A 243 4.54 19.01 5.45
C LEU A 243 5.88 19.20 4.74
N ASP A 244 6.81 19.87 5.41
CA ASP A 244 8.23 19.80 5.06
C ASP A 244 8.86 18.48 5.56
N ASN A 245 10.07 18.18 5.10
CA ASN A 245 10.80 16.97 5.45
C ASN A 245 11.02 16.87 6.96
N GLN A 246 11.31 17.96 7.66
CA GLN A 246 11.53 17.92 9.10
C GLN A 246 10.25 17.50 9.85
N SER A 247 9.13 18.19 9.61
CA SER A 247 7.85 17.94 10.26
C SER A 247 7.36 16.51 10.01
N LEU A 248 7.53 16.03 8.77
CA LEU A 248 7.18 14.67 8.38
C LEU A 248 8.10 13.64 9.05
N LEU A 249 9.42 13.82 8.98
CA LEU A 249 10.39 12.83 9.47
C LEU A 249 10.49 12.79 11.00
N ASP A 250 10.26 13.91 11.69
CA ASP A 250 10.23 13.96 13.15
C ASP A 250 8.94 13.39 13.73
N SER A 251 7.81 13.51 13.02
CA SER A 251 6.54 12.92 13.46
C SER A 251 6.37 11.46 13.01
N THR A 252 6.91 11.10 11.85
CA THR A 252 6.68 9.83 11.10
C THR A 252 5.22 9.60 10.66
N TRP A 253 4.35 10.60 10.84
CA TRP A 253 2.95 10.57 10.41
C TRP A 253 2.76 11.48 9.20
N CYS A 254 2.02 11.00 8.21
CA CYS A 254 1.84 11.73 6.96
C CYS A 254 0.57 11.32 6.22
N SER A 255 0.17 12.16 5.26
CA SER A 255 -0.86 11.82 4.29
C SER A 255 -0.23 11.23 3.01
N PRO A 256 -1.01 10.53 2.16
CA PRO A 256 -0.50 9.99 0.89
C PRO A 256 0.17 11.04 -0.01
N LYS A 257 -0.28 12.30 0.04
CA LYS A 257 0.33 13.40 -0.74
C LYS A 257 1.71 13.80 -0.21
N ASP A 258 1.94 13.76 1.10
CA ASP A 258 3.21 14.18 1.70
C ASP A 258 4.32 13.13 1.45
N LEU A 259 3.94 11.84 1.38
CA LEU A 259 4.85 10.76 1.03
C LEU A 259 5.51 10.97 -0.34
N GLY A 260 4.73 11.34 -1.36
CA GLY A 260 5.30 11.60 -2.68
C GLY A 260 6.16 12.85 -2.74
N VAL A 261 5.90 13.86 -1.89
CA VAL A 261 6.80 15.02 -1.77
C VAL A 261 8.17 14.59 -1.27
N LEU A 262 8.21 13.84 -0.15
CA LEU A 262 9.47 13.34 0.41
C LEU A 262 10.21 12.44 -0.59
N LEU A 263 9.50 11.50 -1.22
CA LEU A 263 10.08 10.60 -2.20
C LEU A 263 10.62 11.35 -3.43
N CYS A 264 9.86 12.32 -3.96
CA CYS A 264 10.31 13.15 -5.08
C CYS A 264 11.59 13.90 -4.71
N ASN A 265 11.68 14.46 -3.50
CA ASN A 265 12.88 15.15 -3.03
C ASN A 265 14.09 14.22 -2.86
N TYR A 266 13.89 12.98 -2.41
CA TYR A 266 14.96 11.97 -2.41
C TYR A 266 15.42 11.63 -3.83
N MET A 267 14.50 11.52 -4.79
CA MET A 267 14.86 11.26 -6.19
C MET A 267 15.64 12.41 -6.81
N LEU A 268 15.29 13.66 -6.47
CA LEU A 268 16.08 14.84 -6.84
C LEU A 268 17.50 14.78 -6.24
N SER A 269 17.65 14.34 -4.99
CA SER A 269 18.97 14.13 -4.36
C SER A 269 19.79 13.02 -4.99
N LEU A 270 19.15 12.02 -5.59
CA LEU A 270 19.80 11.00 -6.42
C LEU A 270 20.17 11.51 -7.82
N GLY A 271 19.86 12.76 -8.15
CA GLY A 271 20.14 13.36 -9.46
C GLY A 271 19.18 12.89 -10.57
N LEU A 272 18.01 12.35 -10.21
CA LEU A 272 17.06 11.82 -11.17
C LEU A 272 16.12 12.90 -11.71
N GLN A 273 15.82 12.80 -13.00
CA GLN A 273 14.77 13.60 -13.61
C GLN A 273 13.40 13.06 -13.16
N CYS A 274 12.71 13.81 -12.31
CA CYS A 274 11.43 13.40 -11.75
C CYS A 274 10.45 14.57 -11.56
N TRP A 275 9.18 14.22 -11.40
CA TRP A 275 8.06 15.11 -11.18
C TRP A 275 7.16 14.53 -10.09
N LEU A 276 6.64 15.41 -9.24
CA LEU A 276 5.55 15.06 -8.34
C LEU A 276 4.25 15.07 -9.16
N LEU A 277 3.57 13.92 -9.20
CA LEU A 277 2.27 13.78 -9.84
C LEU A 277 1.18 13.88 -8.78
N LEU A 278 0.23 14.79 -8.97
CA LEU A 278 -0.96 14.89 -8.13
C LEU A 278 -2.19 14.33 -8.84
N GLY A 279 -2.98 13.53 -8.14
CA GLY A 279 -4.12 12.85 -8.71
C GLY A 279 -4.99 12.15 -7.69
N VAL A 280 -5.79 11.19 -8.15
CA VAL A 280 -6.66 10.38 -7.31
C VAL A 280 -6.38 8.90 -7.56
N ALA A 281 -6.17 8.13 -6.49
CA ALA A 281 -5.93 6.69 -6.55
C ALA A 281 -6.96 5.89 -5.75
N CYS A 282 -7.17 4.63 -6.13
CA CYS A 282 -7.91 3.66 -5.32
C CYS A 282 -6.91 2.83 -4.47
N PRO A 283 -7.05 2.79 -3.14
CA PRO A 283 -8.14 3.33 -2.33
C PRO A 283 -7.78 4.69 -1.69
N TYR A 284 -6.65 5.29 -2.04
CA TYR A 284 -6.05 6.41 -1.30
C TYR A 284 -6.77 7.76 -1.45
N GLY A 285 -7.67 7.92 -2.42
CA GLY A 285 -8.29 9.21 -2.71
C GLY A 285 -7.28 10.19 -3.31
N GLU A 286 -7.38 11.48 -2.96
CA GLU A 286 -6.37 12.49 -3.34
C GLU A 286 -4.99 12.12 -2.81
N CYS A 287 -4.03 11.92 -3.70
CA CYS A 287 -2.69 11.43 -3.35
C CYS A 287 -1.62 11.96 -4.31
N SER A 288 -0.36 11.67 -3.99
CA SER A 288 0.76 11.93 -4.90
C SER A 288 1.46 10.65 -5.32
N PHE A 289 1.99 10.68 -6.55
CA PHE A 289 2.89 9.69 -7.12
C PHE A 289 4.17 10.41 -7.56
N VAL A 290 5.23 9.65 -7.80
CA VAL A 290 6.43 10.21 -8.46
C VAL A 290 6.52 9.64 -9.86
N LEU A 291 6.51 10.53 -10.86
CA LEU A 291 6.86 10.20 -12.23
C LEU A 291 8.35 10.45 -12.38
N PHE A 292 9.12 9.48 -12.84
CA PHE A 292 10.55 9.67 -13.04
C PHE A 292 11.03 8.99 -14.30
N ARG A 293 12.12 9.52 -14.85
CA ARG A 293 12.83 8.93 -15.98
C ARG A 293 13.90 7.97 -15.46
N GLN A 294 13.79 6.70 -15.83
CA GLN A 294 14.79 5.70 -15.48
C GLN A 294 16.12 6.05 -16.18
N PRO A 295 17.26 6.14 -15.46
CA PRO A 295 18.53 6.53 -16.06
C PRO A 295 19.00 5.61 -17.19
N ASP A 296 18.82 4.29 -17.02
CA ASP A 296 19.39 3.30 -17.94
C ASP A 296 18.62 3.17 -19.25
N THR A 297 17.28 3.19 -19.19
CA THR A 297 16.41 2.96 -20.36
C THR A 297 15.81 4.24 -20.92
N ALA A 298 15.89 5.35 -20.18
CA ALA A 298 15.17 6.60 -20.44
C ALA A 298 13.63 6.49 -20.43
N ASP A 299 13.08 5.34 -20.01
CA ASP A 299 11.64 5.15 -19.87
C ASP A 299 11.08 5.98 -18.71
N LEU A 300 9.84 6.43 -18.86
CA LEU A 300 9.10 7.06 -17.78
C LEU A 300 8.35 6.00 -16.98
N LEU A 301 8.48 6.05 -15.66
CA LEU A 301 7.83 5.13 -14.73
C LEU A 301 7.08 5.90 -13.64
N LEU A 302 5.96 5.32 -13.20
CA LEU A 302 5.22 5.77 -12.03
C LEU A 302 5.68 4.99 -10.79
N LEU A 303 5.92 5.70 -9.70
CA LEU A 303 6.29 5.13 -8.41
C LEU A 303 5.25 5.53 -7.35
N ALA A 304 4.61 4.54 -6.74
CA ALA A 304 3.64 4.72 -5.68
C ALA A 304 4.35 4.87 -4.32
N PRO A 305 4.32 6.05 -3.67
CA PRO A 305 5.07 6.28 -2.44
C PRO A 305 4.61 5.41 -1.26
N ALA A 306 3.30 5.16 -1.17
CA ALA A 306 2.68 4.40 -0.09
C ALA A 306 3.05 2.89 -0.09
N THR A 307 3.44 2.33 -1.22
CA THR A 307 3.76 0.89 -1.37
C THR A 307 5.17 0.62 -1.85
N GLY A 308 5.85 1.64 -2.39
CA GLY A 308 7.14 1.51 -3.07
C GLY A 308 7.07 0.81 -4.43
N LYS A 309 5.87 0.48 -4.93
CA LYS A 309 5.69 -0.23 -6.21
C LYS A 309 5.88 0.70 -7.42
N ARG A 310 6.49 0.15 -8.47
CA ARG A 310 6.62 0.78 -9.78
C ARG A 310 5.55 0.30 -10.74
N TYR A 311 5.13 1.18 -11.63
CA TYR A 311 4.17 0.89 -12.69
C TYR A 311 4.68 1.49 -14.00
N GLN A 312 4.49 0.74 -15.09
CA GLN A 312 4.62 1.28 -16.43
C GLN A 312 3.49 2.27 -16.69
N LEU A 313 3.70 3.24 -17.59
CA LEU A 313 2.68 4.27 -17.86
C LEU A 313 1.37 3.70 -18.38
N TYR A 314 1.45 2.62 -19.17
CA TYR A 314 0.30 1.93 -19.77
C TYR A 314 -0.26 0.80 -18.89
N ASP A 315 0.22 0.66 -17.65
CA ASP A 315 -0.24 -0.38 -16.74
C ASP A 315 -1.68 -0.12 -16.27
N VAL A 316 -2.62 -0.93 -16.77
CA VAL A 316 -4.04 -0.85 -16.42
C VAL A 316 -4.34 -1.22 -14.96
N TYR A 317 -3.40 -1.84 -14.26
CA TYR A 317 -3.51 -2.23 -12.86
C TYR A 317 -2.85 -1.23 -11.91
N CYS A 318 -2.34 -0.10 -12.43
CA CYS A 318 -1.89 1.01 -11.60
C CYS A 318 -3.06 1.51 -10.73
N PRO A 319 -2.90 1.66 -9.41
CA PRO A 319 -3.99 2.13 -8.54
C PRO A 319 -4.35 3.61 -8.76
N LEU A 320 -3.51 4.37 -9.47
CA LEU A 320 -3.80 5.75 -9.84
C LEU A 320 -4.92 5.77 -10.88
N MET A 321 -6.02 6.45 -10.57
CA MET A 321 -7.22 6.49 -11.40
C MET A 321 -7.29 7.74 -12.26
N ARG A 322 -6.75 8.87 -11.78
CA ARG A 322 -6.79 10.16 -12.47
C ARG A 322 -5.52 10.96 -12.21
N VAL A 323 -5.05 11.69 -13.21
CA VAL A 323 -3.92 12.62 -13.13
C VAL A 323 -4.42 14.07 -13.26
N TYR A 324 -4.12 14.90 -12.27
CA TYR A 324 -4.53 16.31 -12.23
C TYR A 324 -3.42 17.25 -12.69
N CYS A 325 -2.23 17.13 -12.12
CA CYS A 325 -1.08 17.91 -12.56
C CYS A 325 0.25 17.20 -12.30
N LEU A 326 1.29 17.66 -13.01
CA LEU A 326 2.68 17.36 -12.73
C LEU A 326 3.36 18.61 -12.17
N VAL A 327 4.22 18.43 -11.18
CA VAL A 327 4.97 19.52 -10.53
C VAL A 327 6.45 19.21 -10.64
N SER A 328 7.22 20.18 -11.12
CA SER A 328 8.68 20.21 -11.02
C SER A 328 9.13 21.39 -10.15
N GLN A 329 10.42 21.49 -9.87
CA GLN A 329 10.97 22.64 -9.13
C GLN A 329 10.72 23.98 -9.86
N GLN A 330 10.48 23.94 -11.18
CA GLN A 330 10.35 25.14 -12.02
C GLN A 330 8.93 25.36 -12.58
N ASN A 331 8.01 24.39 -12.45
CA ASN A 331 6.68 24.56 -13.03
C ASN A 331 5.61 23.64 -12.44
N ILE A 332 4.35 24.01 -12.71
CA ILE A 332 3.16 23.19 -12.50
C ILE A 332 2.51 23.01 -13.87
N TYR A 333 2.31 21.78 -14.30
CA TYR A 333 1.69 21.42 -15.57
C TYR A 333 0.32 20.82 -15.29
N PHE A 334 -0.75 21.56 -15.61
CA PHE A 334 -2.12 21.06 -15.46
C PHE A 334 -2.46 20.11 -16.60
N ASN A 335 -3.02 18.94 -16.27
CA ASN A 335 -3.48 17.99 -17.27
C ASN A 335 -4.82 18.46 -17.85
N ILE A 336 -4.82 18.85 -19.12
CA ILE A 336 -6.01 19.32 -19.86
C ILE A 336 -6.57 18.26 -20.82
N GLN A 337 -6.01 17.04 -20.81
CA GLN A 337 -6.47 15.92 -21.63
C GLN A 337 -7.87 15.48 -21.20
N THR A 338 -8.76 15.22 -22.17
CA THR A 338 -10.13 14.74 -21.94
C THR A 338 -10.20 13.29 -21.48
N GLU A 339 -9.30 12.44 -21.99
CA GLU A 339 -9.13 11.07 -21.52
C GLU A 339 -8.65 11.06 -20.06
N MET A 340 -9.35 10.32 -19.21
CA MET A 340 -9.09 10.28 -17.77
C MET A 340 -8.27 9.06 -17.36
N ARG A 341 -8.25 8.00 -18.18
CA ARG A 341 -7.51 6.78 -17.87
C ARG A 341 -6.01 7.06 -17.87
N VAL A 342 -5.36 6.69 -16.77
CA VAL A 342 -3.93 6.89 -16.58
C VAL A 342 -3.13 6.16 -17.65
N SER A 343 -3.53 4.94 -18.01
CA SER A 343 -2.88 4.13 -19.05
C SER A 343 -2.93 4.74 -20.46
N MET A 344 -3.77 5.75 -20.68
CA MET A 344 -3.92 6.46 -21.95
C MET A 344 -3.53 7.95 -21.84
N THR A 345 -2.98 8.37 -20.70
CA THR A 345 -2.52 9.74 -20.48
C THR A 345 -1.16 9.93 -21.17
N ASN A 346 -1.04 10.98 -21.99
CA ASN A 346 0.26 11.42 -22.50
C ASN A 346 1.04 12.09 -21.37
N PHE A 347 2.22 11.56 -21.02
CA PHE A 347 3.08 12.08 -19.95
C PHE A 347 4.22 12.98 -20.43
N ASN A 348 4.14 13.52 -21.65
CA ASN A 348 5.07 14.53 -22.13
C ASN A 348 4.63 15.95 -21.70
N PRO A 349 5.24 16.57 -20.67
CA PRO A 349 4.83 17.88 -20.17
C PRO A 349 5.05 19.03 -21.19
N HIS A 350 5.77 18.78 -22.28
CA HIS A 350 6.01 19.77 -23.34
C HIS A 350 4.92 19.79 -24.42
N ASP A 351 4.00 18.83 -24.41
CA ASP A 351 2.88 18.81 -25.34
C ASP A 351 1.76 19.75 -24.85
N SER A 352 1.66 20.94 -25.46
CA SER A 352 0.69 21.97 -25.08
C SER A 352 -0.76 21.61 -25.38
N SER A 353 -1.02 20.55 -26.17
CA SER A 353 -2.38 20.01 -26.34
C SER A 353 -2.84 19.19 -25.13
N CYS A 354 -1.88 18.69 -24.35
CA CYS A 354 -2.10 17.79 -23.23
C CYS A 354 -1.86 18.46 -21.87
N TRP A 355 -0.89 19.37 -21.80
CA TRP A 355 -0.40 19.97 -20.57
C TRP A 355 -0.35 21.49 -20.65
N LEU A 356 -1.00 22.15 -19.69
CA LEU A 356 -1.00 23.60 -19.55
C LEU A 356 0.03 24.02 -18.48
N PRO A 357 1.21 24.57 -18.86
CA PRO A 357 2.17 25.08 -17.89
C PRO A 357 1.64 26.32 -17.19
N LEU A 358 1.89 26.42 -15.88
CA LEU A 358 1.52 27.56 -15.07
C LEU A 358 2.45 28.75 -15.31
N PHE A 359 3.76 28.49 -15.41
CA PHE A 359 4.79 29.49 -15.70
C PHE A 359 5.34 29.31 -17.11
N ASN A 360 5.58 30.40 -17.82
CA ASN A 360 6.17 30.39 -19.17
C ASN A 360 7.07 31.62 -19.39
N ARG A 361 7.73 31.74 -20.55
CA ARG A 361 8.68 32.83 -20.84
C ARG A 361 8.11 34.25 -20.73
N ARG A 362 6.78 34.41 -20.80
CA ARG A 362 6.09 35.71 -20.73
C ARG A 362 5.54 36.01 -19.34
N GLN A 363 5.66 35.07 -18.42
CA GLN A 363 5.05 35.09 -17.09
C GLN A 363 6.14 35.12 -16.01
N PRO A 364 5.78 35.43 -14.75
CA PRO A 364 6.71 35.31 -13.64
C PRO A 364 7.33 33.91 -13.59
N THR A 365 8.60 33.82 -13.19
CA THR A 365 9.24 32.53 -12.97
C THR A 365 8.69 31.89 -11.69
N ALA A 366 8.79 30.56 -11.59
CA ALA A 366 8.48 29.87 -10.35
C ALA A 366 9.33 30.43 -9.20
N PRO A 367 8.76 30.56 -7.99
CA PRO A 367 9.52 31.02 -6.84
C PRO A 367 10.75 30.18 -6.56
N GLN A 368 11.84 30.85 -6.22
CA GLN A 368 13.11 30.24 -5.87
C GLN A 368 13.20 30.00 -4.36
N ALA A 369 14.03 29.04 -3.94
CA ALA A 369 14.15 28.49 -2.58
C ALA A 369 12.93 27.68 -2.12
N GLY A 370 13.19 26.47 -1.62
CA GLY A 370 12.16 25.59 -1.09
C GLY A 370 11.79 25.89 0.36
N ILE A 371 10.91 25.06 0.91
CA ILE A 371 10.54 25.06 2.34
C ILE A 371 11.19 23.92 3.12
N GLN A 372 12.06 23.14 2.47
CA GLN A 372 12.66 21.97 3.08
C GLN A 372 13.81 22.35 4.01
N LYS A 373 14.03 21.54 5.04
CA LYS A 373 15.21 21.64 5.91
C LYS A 373 16.38 20.88 5.30
N LEU A 374 17.31 21.64 4.71
CA LEU A 374 18.44 21.10 3.95
C LEU A 374 19.56 20.51 4.80
N ASP A 375 19.63 20.87 6.09
CA ASP A 375 20.59 20.35 7.07
C ASP A 375 19.94 19.33 8.03
N TYR A 376 18.86 18.66 7.60
CA TYR A 376 18.18 17.67 8.43
C TYR A 376 19.10 16.51 8.80
N VAL A 377 19.21 16.24 10.11
CA VAL A 377 20.02 15.14 10.64
C VAL A 377 19.12 14.01 11.10
N TYR A 378 19.32 12.85 10.49
CA TYR A 378 18.61 11.62 10.85
C TYR A 378 19.05 11.09 12.22
N LYS A 379 18.08 10.63 12.99
CA LYS A 379 18.27 10.00 14.29
C LYS A 379 18.53 8.51 14.10
N LYS A 380 19.50 8.00 14.85
CA LYS A 380 19.78 6.56 14.91
C LYS A 380 18.68 5.87 15.73
N THR A 381 18.20 4.74 15.22
CA THR A 381 17.19 3.92 15.90
C THR A 381 17.79 3.11 17.04
N TYR A 382 17.00 2.95 18.10
CA TYR A 382 17.39 2.24 19.32
C TYR A 382 17.47 0.71 19.13
N ASP A 383 18.01 0.00 20.12
CA ASP A 383 17.98 -1.47 20.12
C ASP A 383 16.54 -2.01 20.17
N LEU A 384 16.21 -2.87 19.21
CA LEU A 384 14.88 -3.42 19.01
C LEU A 384 14.72 -4.84 19.56
N SER A 385 15.77 -5.42 20.16
CA SER A 385 15.78 -6.80 20.65
C SER A 385 14.62 -7.10 21.63
N GLN A 386 14.34 -6.16 22.54
CA GLN A 386 13.25 -6.27 23.49
C GLN A 386 11.87 -6.11 22.84
N LEU A 387 11.75 -5.18 21.87
CA LEU A 387 10.52 -4.95 21.13
C LEU A 387 10.14 -6.18 20.30
N GLN A 388 11.11 -6.78 19.59
CA GLN A 388 10.90 -8.01 18.82
C GLN A 388 10.38 -9.14 19.71
N LYS A 389 11.04 -9.41 20.85
CA LYS A 389 10.59 -10.39 21.84
C LYS A 389 9.21 -10.06 22.42
N ARG A 390 8.86 -8.77 22.55
CA ARG A 390 7.56 -8.33 23.06
C ARG A 390 6.45 -8.55 22.03
N ILE A 391 6.70 -8.25 20.76
CA ILE A 391 5.76 -8.52 19.66
C ILE A 391 5.48 -10.02 19.59
N GLU A 392 6.52 -10.85 19.55
CA GLU A 392 6.38 -12.31 19.50
C GLU A 392 5.52 -12.86 20.65
N ARG A 393 5.88 -12.50 21.90
CA ARG A 393 5.10 -12.89 23.09
C ARG A 393 3.66 -12.41 23.05
N LYS A 394 3.42 -11.19 22.53
CA LYS A 394 2.07 -10.63 22.40
C LYS A 394 1.23 -11.40 21.39
N ILE A 395 1.81 -11.78 20.25
CA ILE A 395 1.16 -12.59 19.22
C ILE A 395 0.80 -13.96 19.79
N MET A 396 1.76 -14.63 20.43
CA MET A 396 1.54 -15.95 21.02
C MET A 396 0.40 -15.91 22.04
N LYS A 397 0.42 -14.94 22.96
CA LYS A 397 -0.62 -14.74 23.96
C LYS A 397 -2.00 -14.48 23.34
N LYS A 398 -2.07 -13.67 22.27
CA LYS A 398 -3.33 -13.34 21.61
C LYS A 398 -3.93 -14.51 20.86
N ILE A 399 -3.14 -15.26 20.10
CA ILE A 399 -3.60 -16.48 19.42
C ILE A 399 -4.10 -17.51 20.45
N SER A 400 -3.33 -17.75 21.52
CA SER A 400 -3.76 -18.63 22.61
C SER A 400 -5.07 -18.16 23.27
N ALA A 401 -5.25 -16.86 23.48
CA ALA A 401 -6.47 -16.31 24.06
C ALA A 401 -7.69 -16.38 23.11
N TRP A 402 -7.50 -16.18 21.81
CA TRP A 402 -8.58 -16.34 20.82
C TRP A 402 -9.02 -17.80 20.64
N ARG A 403 -8.17 -18.73 21.09
CA ARG A 403 -8.40 -20.17 21.10
C ARG A 403 -8.83 -20.67 22.48
N ALA A 404 -9.67 -19.91 23.20
CA ALA A 404 -9.99 -20.19 24.61
C ALA A 404 -10.48 -21.63 24.90
N THR A 405 -11.16 -22.27 23.96
CA THR A 405 -11.69 -23.64 24.08
C THR A 405 -10.74 -24.73 23.53
N ARG A 406 -9.55 -24.34 23.04
CA ARG A 406 -8.65 -25.17 22.25
C ARG A 406 -7.22 -25.05 22.77
N LYS A 407 -6.55 -26.19 22.98
CA LYS A 407 -5.11 -26.16 23.29
C LYS A 407 -4.38 -25.51 22.12
N THR A 408 -3.43 -24.63 22.45
CA THR A 408 -2.55 -23.99 21.48
C THR A 408 -1.13 -24.48 21.76
N ILE A 409 -0.60 -25.29 20.84
CA ILE A 409 0.74 -25.85 20.92
C ILE A 409 1.67 -24.96 20.11
N TRP A 410 2.79 -24.54 20.70
CA TRP A 410 3.79 -23.70 20.04
C TRP A 410 5.03 -24.53 19.73
N ASN A 411 5.27 -24.80 18.45
CA ASN A 411 6.46 -25.49 17.99
C ASN A 411 7.55 -24.48 17.61
N ARG A 412 8.59 -24.40 18.45
CA ARG A 412 9.71 -23.46 18.26
C ARG A 412 10.83 -23.99 17.37
N ALA A 413 10.78 -25.26 16.95
CA ALA A 413 11.84 -25.87 16.14
C ALA A 413 12.00 -25.14 14.80
N PHE A 414 10.89 -24.72 14.19
CA PHE A 414 10.88 -23.98 12.92
C PHE A 414 11.38 -22.53 13.05
N GLN A 415 11.32 -21.95 14.26
CA GLN A 415 11.49 -20.50 14.46
C GLN A 415 12.85 -19.95 13.95
N PRO A 416 14.02 -20.58 14.18
CA PRO A 416 15.29 -20.07 13.67
C PRO A 416 15.34 -20.00 12.14
N HIS A 417 14.80 -21.00 11.46
CA HIS A 417 14.73 -21.05 10.00
C HIS A 417 13.79 -19.94 9.48
N LEU A 418 12.59 -19.82 10.05
CA LEU A 418 11.66 -18.74 9.68
C LEU A 418 12.27 -17.35 9.91
N GLN A 419 13.03 -17.14 10.99
CA GLN A 419 13.72 -15.86 11.23
C GLN A 419 14.79 -15.56 10.17
N LYS A 420 15.52 -16.56 9.69
CA LYS A 420 16.49 -16.40 8.60
C LYS A 420 15.79 -15.90 7.33
N ILE A 421 14.70 -16.56 6.94
CA ILE A 421 13.87 -16.17 5.79
C ILE A 421 13.40 -14.72 5.91
N LEU A 422 12.88 -14.31 7.08
CA LEU A 422 12.38 -12.94 7.25
C LEU A 422 13.46 -11.85 7.07
N ARG A 423 14.71 -12.14 7.44
CA ARG A 423 15.83 -11.21 7.21
C ARG A 423 16.17 -11.08 5.73
N GLU A 424 16.15 -12.20 5.01
CA GLU A 424 16.39 -12.23 3.57
C GLU A 424 15.30 -11.49 2.80
N LEU A 425 14.03 -11.65 3.19
CA LEU A 425 12.90 -10.92 2.58
C LEU A 425 13.02 -9.40 2.70
N GLU A 426 13.55 -8.89 3.83
CA GLU A 426 13.80 -7.45 3.97
C GLU A 426 14.91 -6.99 3.03
N ASN A 427 15.99 -7.76 2.89
CA ASN A 427 17.05 -7.45 1.95
C ASN A 427 16.51 -7.40 0.53
N LEU A 428 15.72 -8.40 0.11
CA LEU A 428 15.07 -8.45 -1.21
C LEU A 428 14.12 -7.26 -1.43
N SER A 429 13.48 -6.74 -0.40
CA SER A 429 12.59 -5.57 -0.51
C SER A 429 13.32 -4.27 -0.83
N ASN A 430 14.66 -4.23 -0.73
CA ASN A 430 15.49 -3.09 -1.10
C ASN A 430 16.03 -3.18 -2.54
N PHE A 431 15.74 -4.26 -3.28
CA PHE A 431 16.19 -4.46 -4.65
C PHE A 431 15.00 -4.60 -5.59
N SER A 432 15.13 -4.09 -6.81
CA SER A 432 14.21 -4.40 -7.89
C SER A 432 14.74 -5.63 -8.60
N THR A 433 14.40 -6.80 -8.09
CA THR A 433 14.53 -7.97 -8.93
C THR A 433 13.36 -7.95 -9.91
N SER A 434 13.59 -7.42 -11.10
CA SER A 434 12.88 -7.82 -12.33
C SER A 434 13.17 -9.29 -12.70
N ARG A 435 13.68 -10.09 -11.75
CA ARG A 435 14.01 -11.49 -11.91
C ARG A 435 13.01 -12.31 -11.11
N TYR A 436 12.32 -13.11 -11.89
CA TYR A 436 11.22 -14.02 -11.60
C TYR A 436 11.63 -15.26 -10.78
N ASP A 437 12.68 -15.15 -9.96
CA ASP A 437 13.08 -16.21 -9.04
C ASP A 437 12.41 -15.90 -7.69
N GLU A 438 11.13 -16.23 -7.55
CA GLU A 438 10.52 -16.31 -6.23
C GLU A 438 11.35 -17.33 -5.44
N PRO A 439 12.04 -16.93 -4.36
CA PRO A 439 12.88 -17.87 -3.65
C PRO A 439 12.01 -19.02 -3.17
N ALA A 440 12.45 -20.25 -3.44
CA ALA A 440 11.67 -21.47 -3.22
C ALA A 440 11.52 -21.82 -1.73
N TYR A 441 11.41 -20.83 -0.84
CA TYR A 441 11.30 -20.99 0.62
C TYR A 441 10.16 -21.93 1.02
N SER A 442 9.01 -21.89 0.32
CA SER A 442 7.92 -22.83 0.56
C SER A 442 8.35 -24.28 0.27
N GLU A 443 9.06 -24.51 -0.84
CA GLU A 443 9.53 -25.85 -1.24
C GLU A 443 10.69 -26.33 -0.37
N GLU A 444 11.56 -25.41 0.08
CA GLU A 444 12.62 -25.68 1.04
C GLU A 444 12.05 -26.14 2.38
N LEU A 445 11.03 -25.46 2.89
CA LEU A 445 10.32 -25.86 4.12
C LEU A 445 9.64 -27.23 3.97
N GLU A 446 8.97 -27.49 2.83
CA GLU A 446 8.36 -28.80 2.54
C GLU A 446 9.41 -29.92 2.46
N ARG A 447 10.59 -29.64 1.88
CA ARG A 447 11.69 -30.60 1.75
C ARG A 447 12.38 -30.91 3.07
N GLU A 448 12.57 -29.90 3.93
CA GLU A 448 13.23 -30.06 5.23
C GLU A 448 12.31 -30.77 6.25
N TYR A 449 10.99 -30.61 6.11
CA TYR A 449 10.00 -31.14 7.05
C TYR A 449 8.94 -32.03 6.35
N PRO A 450 9.34 -33.15 5.70
CA PRO A 450 8.43 -33.96 4.88
C PRO A 450 7.31 -34.65 5.67
N ASN A 451 7.50 -34.82 6.98
CA ASN A 451 6.52 -35.46 7.86
C ASN A 451 5.44 -34.48 8.35
N PHE A 452 5.43 -33.25 7.86
CA PHE A 452 4.48 -32.23 8.25
C PHE A 452 3.81 -31.63 7.02
N ARG A 453 2.50 -31.42 7.11
CA ARG A 453 1.77 -30.57 6.18
C ARG A 453 1.79 -29.15 6.73
N LEU A 454 2.40 -28.24 5.98
CA LEU A 454 2.65 -26.87 6.40
C LEU A 454 1.69 -25.91 5.69
N TYR A 455 1.10 -25.00 6.46
CA TYR A 455 0.34 -23.86 5.94
C TYR A 455 0.79 -22.60 6.66
N GLY A 456 0.94 -21.51 5.93
CA GLY A 456 1.39 -20.29 6.57
C GLY A 456 1.67 -19.19 5.59
N PHE A 457 2.03 -18.04 6.13
CA PHE A 457 2.27 -16.86 5.31
C PHE A 457 3.18 -15.87 6.01
N THR A 458 3.79 -15.01 5.21
CA THR A 458 4.52 -13.84 5.68
C THR A 458 3.66 -12.58 5.64
N LEU A 459 3.88 -11.68 6.59
CA LEU A 459 3.29 -10.34 6.61
C LEU A 459 4.41 -9.32 6.79
N ASN A 460 4.31 -8.19 6.08
CA ASN A 460 5.16 -7.02 6.28
C ASN A 460 4.31 -5.76 6.38
N PHE A 461 4.64 -4.90 7.34
CA PHE A 461 4.01 -3.59 7.49
C PHE A 461 4.89 -2.65 8.33
N SER A 462 4.63 -1.35 8.20
CA SER A 462 5.18 -0.31 9.06
C SER A 462 4.73 -0.50 10.51
N TYR A 463 5.65 -0.42 11.47
CA TYR A 463 5.28 -0.46 12.88
C TYR A 463 4.54 0.82 13.31
N THR A 464 3.38 0.65 13.93
CA THR A 464 2.65 1.76 14.60
C THR A 464 2.47 1.44 16.08
N ASN A 465 1.76 0.34 16.36
CA ASN A 465 1.53 -0.14 17.71
C ASN A 465 1.21 -1.64 17.73
N LEU A 466 1.28 -2.25 18.91
CA LEU A 466 0.98 -3.67 19.09
C LEU A 466 -0.48 -4.05 18.75
N ALA A 467 -1.43 -3.12 18.86
CA ALA A 467 -2.84 -3.41 18.58
C ALA A 467 -3.05 -3.63 17.08
N ALA A 468 -2.45 -2.79 16.23
CA ALA A 468 -2.45 -2.94 14.78
C ALA A 468 -1.89 -4.31 14.36
N ILE A 469 -0.76 -4.75 14.96
CA ILE A 469 -0.19 -6.08 14.69
C ILE A 469 -1.20 -7.19 15.01
N THR A 470 -1.81 -7.12 16.19
CA THR A 470 -2.77 -8.15 16.61
C THR A 470 -4.04 -8.13 15.75
N GLU A 471 -4.46 -6.96 15.28
CA GLU A 471 -5.58 -6.83 14.34
C GLU A 471 -5.24 -7.52 13.01
N ARG A 472 -4.09 -7.22 12.40
CA ARG A 472 -3.61 -7.86 11.16
C ARG A 472 -3.63 -9.39 11.25
N ILE A 473 -3.21 -9.94 12.38
CA ILE A 473 -3.16 -11.41 12.58
C ILE A 473 -4.56 -11.98 12.84
N ARG A 474 -5.44 -11.22 13.51
CA ARG A 474 -6.80 -11.68 13.76
C ARG A 474 -7.56 -11.84 12.45
N THR A 475 -7.37 -10.94 11.49
CA THR A 475 -8.10 -10.93 10.21
C THR A 475 -7.67 -12.01 9.23
N THR A 476 -6.53 -12.67 9.46
CA THR A 476 -6.15 -13.87 8.69
C THR A 476 -6.84 -15.14 9.17
N CYS A 477 -7.59 -15.07 10.29
CA CYS A 477 -8.33 -16.19 10.85
C CYS A 477 -7.48 -17.44 11.18
N ILE A 478 -6.14 -17.35 11.21
CA ILE A 478 -5.25 -18.49 11.49
C ILE A 478 -5.56 -19.19 12.82
N HIS A 479 -6.09 -18.43 13.80
CA HIS A 479 -6.48 -18.95 15.11
C HIS A 479 -7.68 -19.92 15.07
N TYR A 480 -8.46 -19.95 13.98
CA TYR A 480 -9.59 -20.88 13.81
C TYR A 480 -9.17 -22.32 13.42
N ASN A 481 -7.87 -22.58 13.20
CA ASN A 481 -7.32 -23.92 12.98
C ASN A 481 -7.69 -24.93 14.10
N ASN A 482 -7.50 -26.23 13.88
CA ASN A 482 -7.87 -27.27 14.86
C ASN A 482 -6.97 -27.39 16.08
N ASN A 483 -7.30 -28.34 16.95
CA ASN A 483 -6.51 -28.73 18.13
C ASN A 483 -5.27 -29.57 17.80
N THR A 484 -5.22 -30.20 16.62
CA THR A 484 -4.10 -31.06 16.20
C THR A 484 -2.97 -30.28 15.52
N VAL A 485 -3.20 -29.00 15.22
CA VAL A 485 -2.24 -28.08 14.63
C VAL A 485 -1.34 -27.51 15.71
N GLU A 486 -0.04 -27.53 15.41
CA GLU A 486 0.96 -26.76 16.12
C GLU A 486 1.19 -25.43 15.41
N PHE A 487 1.52 -24.38 16.16
CA PHE A 487 1.78 -23.06 15.62
C PHE A 487 3.26 -22.70 15.77
N CYS A 488 3.81 -22.03 14.77
CA CYS A 488 5.08 -21.32 14.89
C CYS A 488 4.89 -19.85 14.53
N VAL A 489 5.60 -18.97 15.22
CA VAL A 489 5.71 -17.56 14.86
C VAL A 489 7.16 -17.11 14.90
N ALA A 490 7.60 -16.45 13.85
CA ALA A 490 8.84 -15.71 13.82
C ALA A 490 8.56 -14.22 13.60
N VAL A 491 9.36 -13.37 14.23
CA VAL A 491 9.30 -11.92 14.10
C VAL A 491 10.69 -11.41 13.78
N HIS A 492 10.80 -10.57 12.77
CA HIS A 492 12.00 -9.79 12.49
C HIS A 492 11.61 -8.31 12.39
N ILE A 493 12.36 -7.45 13.07
CA ILE A 493 12.22 -6.01 12.93
C ILE A 493 13.49 -5.48 12.27
N ASN A 494 13.34 -4.82 11.13
CA ASN A 494 14.41 -4.07 10.50
C ASN A 494 14.29 -2.58 10.83
N ALA A 495 15.41 -1.99 11.24
CA ALA A 495 15.49 -0.61 11.71
C ALA A 495 15.97 0.30 10.58
N TYR A 496 15.19 1.34 10.28
CA TYR A 496 15.64 2.47 9.48
C TYR A 496 15.84 3.69 10.38
N ALA A 497 16.38 4.78 9.84
CA ALA A 497 16.51 6.04 10.58
C ALA A 497 15.17 6.56 11.15
N ASN A 498 15.24 7.39 12.18
CA ASN A 498 14.10 8.04 12.84
C ASN A 498 13.04 7.06 13.40
N ASP A 499 13.48 5.91 13.92
CA ASP A 499 12.59 4.88 14.46
C ASP A 499 11.52 4.40 13.44
N VAL A 500 11.80 4.51 12.15
CA VAL A 500 10.99 3.91 11.09
C VAL A 500 11.30 2.42 11.05
N LEU A 501 10.30 1.58 11.35
CA LEU A 501 10.50 0.14 11.53
C LEU A 501 9.68 -0.67 10.52
N SER A 502 10.37 -1.60 9.85
CA SER A 502 9.76 -2.65 9.04
C SER A 502 9.57 -3.89 9.91
N VAL A 503 8.32 -4.29 10.15
CA VAL A 503 7.99 -5.49 10.94
C VAL A 503 7.59 -6.62 10.02
N TRP A 504 8.38 -7.68 10.03
CA TRP A 504 8.10 -8.94 9.37
C TRP A 504 7.60 -9.97 10.35
N LEU A 505 6.54 -10.67 9.95
CA LEU A 505 5.98 -11.81 10.66
C LEU A 505 5.95 -13.02 9.74
N PHE A 506 6.29 -14.18 10.27
CA PHE A 506 6.01 -15.46 9.65
C PHE A 506 5.13 -16.26 10.61
N LEU A 507 3.92 -16.59 10.18
CA LEU A 507 2.99 -17.44 10.92
C LEU A 507 2.84 -18.78 10.19
N LEU A 508 3.02 -19.87 10.92
CA LEU A 508 2.92 -21.23 10.41
C LEU A 508 1.93 -22.04 11.25
N SER A 509 1.08 -22.79 10.56
CA SER A 509 0.24 -23.87 11.07
C SER A 509 0.82 -25.18 10.56
N ILE A 510 1.21 -26.04 11.48
CA ILE A 510 1.95 -27.27 11.25
C ILE A 510 1.01 -28.42 11.61
N VAL A 511 0.70 -29.26 10.63
CA VAL A 511 -0.10 -30.47 10.83
C VAL A 511 0.85 -31.66 10.74
N PRO A 512 1.12 -32.38 11.84
CA PRO A 512 1.85 -33.64 11.76
C PRO A 512 1.11 -34.61 10.86
N LEU A 513 1.80 -35.17 9.87
CA LEU A 513 1.31 -36.32 9.12
C LEU A 513 1.53 -37.53 10.02
N VAL A 514 0.46 -38.04 10.61
CA VAL A 514 0.48 -39.26 11.41
C VAL A 514 0.79 -40.43 10.46
N GLU A 515 1.77 -41.26 10.81
CA GLU A 515 1.93 -42.60 10.19
C GLU A 515 0.76 -43.51 10.52
#